data_AF-A0A1X7V6N0-F1
#
_entry.id   AF-A0A1X7V6N0-F1
#
_cell.length_a   1.000
_cell.length_b   1.000
_cell.length_c   1.000
_cell.angle_alpha   90.00
_cell.angle_beta   90.00
_cell.angle_gamma   90.00
#
_symmetry.space_group_name_H-M   'P 1'
#
loop_
_entity.id
_entity.type
_entity.pdbx_description
1 polymer ?
#
loop_
_entity_poly.entity_id
_entity_poly.type
_entity_poly.pdbx_seq_one_letter_code
_entity_poly.pdbx_strand_id
1 'polypeptide(L)'
;VYCTNSEEGCEWQGTINETGTSIDTHLNSCPYQLVPCTNGCGEKIKRSLLKTHLTDNCTKRMVNCQYCNRRSTHQLITSRNHLLECPDLPIQCSNEGCNEKIPRHSLASHNEACPKAIIPCEYNTVGCNKKMKREEQESHNKESMEVHLQLTDGRLQMTKEKLQEATETIKSLKTTLEQKNQLTASLVFKISQFTNKKEEDEKWYSPGFYTSPGGYKMSLSVYPNEDGDDGKTTYISCYISLMAGEYDDILEWPFQGEVTIELLNQLEDRNHKKGVIRFDDSTPDDCKERVGEGLSSNSWGRPKFISHKELDQHNSFSHFQYLKDDSLYLRVSVKVTSRAKSWLNCKN
;
A
#
# COMPACT_ATOMS: atom_id res chain seq x y z
N VAL A 1 -44.09 -83.36 -0.45
CA VAL A 1 -43.19 -82.51 -1.26
C VAL A 1 -42.05 -82.08 -0.38
N TYR A 2 -40.82 -82.25 -0.85
CA TYR A 2 -39.60 -81.89 -0.11
C TYR A 2 -39.19 -80.45 -0.45
N CYS A 3 -38.51 -79.77 0.47
CA CYS A 3 -37.91 -78.48 0.18
C CYS A 3 -36.88 -78.60 -0.96
N THR A 4 -36.84 -77.60 -1.84
CA THR A 4 -35.85 -77.52 -2.93
C THR A 4 -34.41 -77.40 -2.43
N ASN A 5 -34.21 -77.00 -1.17
CA ASN A 5 -32.91 -76.95 -0.50
C ASN A 5 -32.61 -78.25 0.29
N SER A 6 -33.27 -79.36 -0.01
CA SER A 6 -33.07 -80.64 0.70
C SER A 6 -31.64 -81.18 0.55
N GLU A 7 -31.03 -81.03 -0.62
CA GLU A 7 -29.62 -81.38 -0.88
C GLU A 7 -28.63 -80.55 -0.06
N GLU A 8 -29.04 -79.35 0.38
CA GLU A 8 -28.24 -78.43 1.20
C GLU A 8 -28.47 -78.63 2.72
N GLY A 9 -29.29 -79.61 3.11
CA GLY A 9 -29.58 -79.97 4.50
C GLY A 9 -30.94 -79.52 5.05
N CYS A 10 -31.87 -79.08 4.20
CA CYS A 10 -33.23 -78.74 4.65
C CYS A 10 -34.14 -79.98 4.72
N GLU A 11 -34.56 -80.35 5.93
CA GLU A 11 -35.38 -81.54 6.17
C GLU A 11 -36.90 -81.30 6.06
N TRP A 12 -37.34 -80.09 5.66
CA TRP A 12 -38.76 -79.76 5.62
C TRP A 12 -39.52 -80.56 4.56
N GLN A 13 -40.70 -81.04 4.95
CA GLN A 13 -41.62 -81.79 4.11
C GLN A 13 -43.04 -81.27 4.32
N GLY A 14 -43.83 -81.13 3.25
CA GLY A 14 -45.20 -80.65 3.32
C GLY A 14 -46.05 -80.96 2.09
N THR A 15 -47.28 -80.47 2.07
CA THR A 15 -48.24 -80.59 0.96
C THR A 15 -48.27 -79.31 0.12
N ILE A 16 -48.40 -79.43 -1.21
CA ILE A 16 -48.70 -78.30 -2.11
C ILE A 16 -50.24 -78.19 -2.16
N ASN A 17 -50.80 -77.10 -1.65
CA ASN A 17 -52.20 -76.75 -1.91
C ASN A 17 -52.34 -76.08 -3.29
N GLU A 18 -53.56 -76.00 -3.84
CA GLU A 18 -53.83 -75.47 -5.21
C GLU A 18 -53.27 -74.06 -5.46
N THR A 19 -52.99 -73.30 -4.39
CA THR A 19 -52.42 -71.95 -4.41
C THR A 19 -50.91 -71.88 -4.15
N GLY A 20 -50.20 -73.00 -3.97
CA GLY A 20 -48.74 -73.05 -3.71
C GLY A 20 -48.29 -72.52 -2.32
N THR A 21 -49.21 -71.97 -1.53
CA THR A 21 -48.92 -71.13 -0.37
C THR A 21 -48.14 -71.83 0.75
N SER A 22 -48.33 -73.13 0.96
CA SER A 22 -47.67 -73.90 2.04
C SER A 22 -46.15 -74.00 1.85
N ILE A 23 -45.69 -74.31 0.63
CA ILE A 23 -44.25 -74.37 0.29
C ILE A 23 -43.67 -72.95 0.22
N ASP A 24 -44.39 -71.98 -0.32
CA ASP A 24 -43.92 -70.58 -0.39
C ASP A 24 -43.73 -69.97 1.00
N THR A 25 -44.63 -70.28 1.95
CA THR A 25 -44.50 -69.85 3.35
C THR A 25 -43.24 -70.45 4.01
N HIS A 26 -42.93 -71.72 3.72
CA HIS A 26 -41.69 -72.33 4.17
C HIS A 26 -40.46 -71.68 3.54
N LEU A 27 -40.41 -71.49 2.21
CA LEU A 27 -39.25 -70.89 1.53
C LEU A 27 -38.94 -69.47 2.03
N ASN A 28 -39.97 -68.72 2.44
CA ASN A 28 -39.81 -67.41 3.08
C ASN A 28 -39.13 -67.44 4.47
N SER A 29 -39.11 -68.59 5.15
CA SER A 29 -38.50 -68.77 6.48
C SER A 29 -37.37 -69.82 6.50
N CYS A 30 -37.15 -70.55 5.40
CA CYS A 30 -36.18 -71.63 5.30
C CYS A 30 -34.74 -71.14 5.60
N PRO A 31 -34.04 -71.73 6.58
CA PRO A 31 -32.67 -71.35 6.96
C PRO A 31 -31.63 -71.56 5.84
N TYR A 32 -31.86 -72.53 4.96
CA TYR A 32 -30.96 -72.91 3.87
C TYR A 32 -31.23 -72.14 2.57
N GLN A 33 -32.35 -71.39 2.51
CA GLN A 33 -32.68 -70.59 1.34
C GLN A 33 -31.61 -69.51 1.11
N LEU A 34 -31.08 -69.46 -0.12
CA LEU A 34 -30.21 -68.39 -0.57
C LEU A 34 -31.04 -67.11 -0.77
N VAL A 35 -30.72 -66.09 0.02
CA VAL A 35 -31.35 -64.77 -0.04
C VAL A 35 -30.31 -63.71 -0.42
N PRO A 36 -30.68 -62.70 -1.22
CA PRO A 36 -29.77 -61.60 -1.53
C PRO A 36 -29.39 -60.83 -0.26
N CYS A 37 -28.14 -60.38 -0.20
CA CYS A 37 -27.68 -59.53 0.90
C CYS A 37 -28.49 -58.23 1.00
N THR A 38 -28.98 -57.90 2.19
CA THR A 38 -29.80 -56.70 2.45
C THR A 38 -29.01 -55.39 2.34
N ASN A 39 -27.68 -55.43 2.50
CA ASN A 39 -26.80 -54.29 2.22
C ASN A 39 -26.49 -54.12 0.71
N GLY A 40 -27.06 -54.96 -0.16
CA GLY A 40 -26.93 -54.87 -1.61
C GLY A 40 -25.50 -55.12 -2.11
N CYS A 41 -24.73 -56.00 -1.45
CA CYS A 41 -23.35 -56.31 -1.87
C CYS A 41 -23.25 -57.18 -3.14
N GLY A 42 -24.36 -57.75 -3.60
CA GLY A 42 -24.44 -58.61 -4.79
C GLY A 42 -24.42 -60.12 -4.50
N GLU A 43 -23.98 -60.52 -3.31
CA GLU A 43 -23.93 -61.92 -2.89
C GLU A 43 -25.31 -62.47 -2.50
N LYS A 44 -25.53 -63.76 -2.76
CA LYS A 44 -26.66 -64.55 -2.24
C LYS A 44 -26.17 -65.45 -1.10
N ILE A 45 -26.71 -65.28 0.09
CA ILE A 45 -26.23 -65.92 1.33
C ILE A 45 -27.34 -66.82 1.90
N LYS A 46 -26.98 -67.97 2.49
CA LYS A 46 -27.95 -68.80 3.25
C LYS A 46 -28.56 -67.95 4.36
N ARG A 47 -29.89 -67.99 4.52
CA ARG A 47 -30.61 -67.19 5.53
C ARG A 47 -30.03 -67.34 6.93
N SER A 48 -29.62 -68.55 7.33
CA SER A 48 -28.96 -68.82 8.62
C SER A 48 -27.66 -68.07 8.83
N LEU A 49 -26.87 -67.83 7.76
CA LEU A 49 -25.58 -67.15 7.79
C LEU A 49 -25.68 -65.65 7.50
N LEU A 50 -26.86 -65.15 7.12
CA LEU A 50 -27.05 -63.76 6.73
C LEU A 50 -26.64 -62.78 7.86
N LYS A 51 -26.95 -63.12 9.12
CA LYS A 51 -26.57 -62.28 10.27
C LYS A 51 -25.05 -62.10 10.36
N THR A 52 -24.30 -63.19 10.37
CA THR A 52 -22.82 -63.20 10.41
C THR A 52 -22.23 -62.52 9.17
N HIS A 53 -22.84 -62.72 8.00
CA HIS A 53 -22.43 -62.00 6.81
C HIS A 53 -22.57 -60.48 7.01
N LEU A 54 -23.72 -59.98 7.46
CA LEU A 54 -23.94 -58.55 7.63
C LEU A 54 -23.01 -57.91 8.67
N THR A 55 -22.62 -58.64 9.71
CA THR A 55 -21.74 -58.14 10.79
C THR A 55 -20.26 -58.22 10.46
N ASP A 56 -19.80 -59.32 9.85
CA ASP A 56 -18.36 -59.65 9.83
C ASP A 56 -17.77 -59.75 8.43
N ASN A 57 -18.58 -60.15 7.43
CA ASN A 57 -18.06 -60.51 6.10
C ASN A 57 -18.49 -59.57 4.98
N CYS A 58 -19.63 -58.89 5.12
CA CYS A 58 -20.20 -58.06 4.08
C CYS A 58 -19.27 -56.87 3.78
N THR A 59 -18.88 -56.69 2.52
CA THR A 59 -18.04 -55.58 2.06
C THR A 59 -18.77 -54.23 2.13
N LYS A 60 -20.10 -54.25 2.06
CA LYS A 60 -20.97 -53.08 2.23
C LYS A 60 -21.44 -52.85 3.67
N ARG A 61 -20.93 -53.62 4.66
CA ARG A 61 -21.25 -53.37 6.08
C ARG A 61 -20.66 -52.02 6.53
N MET A 62 -21.37 -51.34 7.43
CA MET A 62 -20.90 -50.07 7.99
C MET A 62 -19.87 -50.34 9.10
N VAL A 63 -18.68 -49.78 8.95
CA VAL A 63 -17.60 -49.84 9.95
C VAL A 63 -17.02 -48.43 10.18
N ASN A 64 -16.32 -48.26 11.29
CA ASN A 64 -15.51 -47.08 11.51
C ASN A 64 -14.06 -47.38 11.10
N CYS A 65 -13.37 -46.42 10.48
CA CYS A 65 -11.93 -46.51 10.28
C CYS A 65 -11.22 -46.60 11.63
N GLN A 66 -10.28 -47.54 11.79
CA GLN A 66 -9.51 -47.70 13.03
C GLN A 66 -8.56 -46.52 13.33
N TYR A 67 -8.29 -45.66 12.33
CA TYR A 67 -7.41 -44.51 12.46
C TYR A 67 -8.20 -43.22 12.63
N CYS A 68 -9.00 -42.84 11.62
CA CYS A 68 -9.72 -41.56 11.60
C CYS A 68 -11.17 -41.63 12.12
N ASN A 69 -11.61 -42.80 12.58
CA ASN A 69 -12.96 -43.06 13.08
C ASN A 69 -14.11 -42.73 12.09
N ARG A 70 -13.80 -42.45 10.82
CA ARG A 70 -14.80 -42.19 9.76
C ARG A 70 -15.69 -43.42 9.58
N ARG A 71 -17.01 -43.21 9.63
CA ARG A 71 -18.01 -44.26 9.42
C ARG A 71 -18.37 -44.40 7.94
N SER A 72 -18.13 -45.56 7.34
CA SER A 72 -18.50 -45.86 5.94
C SER A 72 -18.57 -47.37 5.69
N THR A 73 -18.78 -47.80 4.44
CA THR A 73 -18.74 -49.23 4.11
C THR A 73 -17.34 -49.79 4.27
N HIS A 74 -17.22 -51.05 4.69
CA HIS A 74 -15.94 -51.73 4.84
C HIS A 74 -15.08 -51.65 3.56
N GLN A 75 -15.69 -51.80 2.39
CA GLN A 75 -15.04 -51.64 1.09
C GLN A 75 -14.42 -50.25 0.90
N LEU A 76 -15.12 -49.17 1.27
CA LEU A 76 -14.60 -47.81 1.17
C LEU A 76 -13.51 -47.54 2.21
N ILE A 77 -13.71 -47.96 3.46
CA ILE A 77 -12.75 -47.77 4.56
C ILE A 77 -11.43 -48.52 4.32
N THR A 78 -11.47 -49.71 3.72
CA THR A 78 -10.26 -50.50 3.40
C THR A 78 -9.68 -50.19 2.02
N SER A 79 -10.32 -49.31 1.25
CA SER A 79 -9.85 -48.95 -0.08
C SER A 79 -8.52 -48.18 -0.03
N ARG A 80 -7.71 -48.34 -1.08
CA ARG A 80 -6.47 -47.57 -1.26
C ARG A 80 -6.72 -46.06 -1.24
N ASN A 81 -7.82 -45.59 -1.85
CA ASN A 81 -8.17 -44.17 -1.90
C ASN A 81 -8.35 -43.61 -0.49
N HIS A 82 -9.12 -44.30 0.36
CA HIS A 82 -9.25 -43.88 1.75
C HIS A 82 -7.91 -43.90 2.49
N LEU A 83 -7.11 -44.96 2.37
CA LEU A 83 -5.82 -45.05 3.07
C LEU A 83 -4.81 -43.96 2.64
N LEU A 84 -4.80 -43.58 1.37
CA LEU A 84 -3.96 -42.49 0.87
C LEU A 84 -4.37 -41.11 1.41
N GLU A 85 -5.64 -40.92 1.76
CA GLU A 85 -6.18 -39.64 2.24
C GLU A 85 -6.48 -39.63 3.74
N CYS A 86 -6.41 -40.78 4.41
CA CYS A 86 -6.77 -40.91 5.82
C CYS A 86 -5.82 -40.04 6.68
N PRO A 87 -6.35 -39.05 7.42
CA PRO A 87 -5.54 -38.07 8.15
C PRO A 87 -4.77 -38.69 9.33
N ASP A 88 -5.31 -39.75 9.92
CA ASP A 88 -4.75 -40.35 11.12
C ASP A 88 -4.02 -41.66 10.84
N LEU A 89 -3.95 -42.07 9.56
CA LEU A 89 -3.17 -43.23 9.17
C LEU A 89 -1.68 -42.95 9.49
N PRO A 90 -1.01 -43.78 10.31
CA PRO A 90 0.41 -43.65 10.56
C PRO A 90 1.20 -43.97 9.31
N ILE A 91 1.98 -42.99 8.83
CA ILE A 91 2.84 -43.11 7.67
C ILE A 91 4.30 -42.98 8.08
N GLN A 92 5.17 -43.69 7.37
CA GLN A 92 6.61 -43.61 7.59
C GLN A 92 7.14 -42.24 7.14
N CYS A 93 7.97 -41.60 7.96
CA CYS A 93 8.68 -40.39 7.55
C CYS A 93 9.55 -40.66 6.30
N SER A 94 9.55 -39.72 5.34
CA SER A 94 10.30 -39.83 4.10
C SER A 94 11.78 -39.44 4.23
N ASN A 95 12.18 -38.82 5.35
CA ASN A 95 13.56 -38.42 5.58
C ASN A 95 14.43 -39.65 5.86
N GLU A 96 15.52 -39.79 5.10
CA GLU A 96 16.43 -40.93 5.23
C GLU A 96 16.97 -41.06 6.67
N GLY A 97 16.80 -42.25 7.25
CA GLY A 97 17.21 -42.54 8.63
C GLY A 97 16.20 -42.13 9.71
N CYS A 98 15.02 -41.59 9.35
CA CYS A 98 13.91 -41.39 10.29
C CYS A 98 12.95 -42.58 10.24
N ASN A 99 12.93 -43.37 11.31
CA ASN A 99 12.09 -44.57 11.41
C ASN A 99 10.73 -44.32 12.10
N GLU A 100 10.37 -43.05 12.35
CA GLU A 100 9.12 -42.67 13.00
C GLU A 100 7.90 -42.91 12.10
N LYS A 101 6.81 -43.42 12.70
CA LYS A 101 5.49 -43.56 12.07
C LYS A 101 4.58 -42.47 12.61
N ILE A 102 4.25 -41.51 11.77
CA ILE A 102 3.57 -40.28 12.17
C ILE A 102 2.18 -40.26 11.53
N PRO A 103 1.11 -39.88 12.25
CA PRO A 103 -0.19 -39.63 11.64
C PRO A 103 -0.05 -38.65 10.48
N ARG A 104 -0.69 -38.93 9.34
CA ARG A 104 -0.56 -38.11 8.12
C ARG A 104 -0.77 -36.61 8.37
N HIS A 105 -1.76 -36.23 9.18
CA HIS A 105 -2.06 -34.85 9.50
C HIS A 105 -0.92 -34.15 10.27
N SER A 106 -0.12 -34.89 11.04
CA SER A 106 1.00 -34.37 11.83
C SER A 106 2.34 -34.38 11.08
N LEU A 107 2.40 -34.96 9.87
CA LEU A 107 3.66 -35.09 9.10
C LEU A 107 4.31 -33.73 8.80
N ALA A 108 3.51 -32.70 8.49
CA ALA A 108 4.01 -31.37 8.21
C ALA A 108 4.76 -30.79 9.42
N SER A 109 4.15 -30.83 10.61
CA SER A 109 4.77 -30.38 11.86
C SER A 109 6.00 -31.22 12.23
N HIS A 110 5.94 -32.54 12.02
CA HIS A 110 7.13 -33.38 12.20
C HIS A 110 8.29 -32.94 11.29
N ASN A 111 8.05 -32.67 10.01
CA ASN A 111 9.10 -32.29 9.07
C ASN A 111 9.82 -30.99 9.46
N GLU A 112 9.11 -30.05 10.11
CA GLU A 112 9.71 -28.82 10.64
C GLU A 112 10.71 -29.08 11.77
N ALA A 113 10.56 -30.18 12.52
CA ALA A 113 11.40 -30.53 13.66
C ALA A 113 12.22 -31.82 13.47
N CYS A 114 12.06 -32.52 12.34
CA CYS A 114 12.65 -33.83 12.12
C CYS A 114 14.18 -33.75 12.19
N PRO A 115 14.85 -34.49 13.11
CA PRO A 115 16.31 -34.45 13.25
C PRO A 115 17.05 -34.92 11.99
N LYS A 116 16.42 -35.77 11.19
CA LYS A 116 16.99 -36.35 9.96
C LYS A 116 16.66 -35.55 8.70
N ALA A 117 15.84 -34.50 8.79
CA ALA A 117 15.55 -33.66 7.63
C ALA A 117 16.81 -32.93 7.17
N ILE A 118 17.04 -32.91 5.85
CA ILE A 118 18.13 -32.14 5.24
C ILE A 118 17.71 -30.68 5.17
N ILE A 119 18.38 -29.82 5.92
CA ILE A 119 18.13 -28.39 5.99
C ILE A 119 19.34 -27.59 5.49
N PRO A 120 19.13 -26.39 4.93
CA PRO A 120 20.22 -25.44 4.72
C PRO A 120 20.72 -24.91 6.07
N CYS A 121 21.99 -24.49 6.09
CA CYS A 121 22.55 -23.79 7.24
C CYS A 121 21.76 -22.50 7.55
N GLU A 122 21.61 -22.15 8.83
CA GLU A 122 20.92 -20.93 9.25
C GLU A 122 21.58 -19.63 8.73
N TYR A 123 22.87 -19.70 8.39
CA TYR A 123 23.64 -18.62 7.75
C TYR A 123 23.55 -18.63 6.21
N ASN A 124 22.63 -19.37 5.61
CA ASN A 124 22.45 -19.41 4.15
C ASN A 124 22.11 -18.03 3.55
N THR A 125 21.35 -17.19 4.27
CA THR A 125 21.00 -15.83 3.83
C THR A 125 22.18 -14.87 3.75
N VAL A 126 23.27 -15.18 4.45
CA VAL A 126 24.52 -14.40 4.46
C VAL A 126 25.63 -15.06 3.64
N GLY A 127 25.41 -16.25 3.07
CA GLY A 127 26.29 -16.87 2.08
C GLY A 127 26.78 -18.30 2.38
N CYS A 128 26.38 -18.91 3.50
CA CYS A 128 26.77 -20.30 3.79
C CYS A 128 25.86 -21.30 3.06
N ASN A 129 26.36 -21.92 1.98
CA ASN A 129 25.56 -22.81 1.12
C ASN A 129 25.48 -24.27 1.60
N LYS A 130 25.93 -24.57 2.82
CA LYS A 130 25.97 -25.94 3.32
C LYS A 130 24.55 -26.45 3.61
N LYS A 131 24.28 -27.70 3.21
CA LYS A 131 23.08 -28.47 3.59
C LYS A 131 23.52 -29.69 4.41
N MET A 132 22.75 -30.05 5.42
CA MET A 132 23.06 -31.12 6.39
C MET A 132 21.79 -31.64 7.06
N LYS A 133 21.89 -32.74 7.82
CA LYS A 133 20.77 -33.15 8.68
C LYS A 133 20.59 -32.12 9.80
N ARG A 134 19.34 -31.87 10.20
CA ARG A 134 19.03 -30.93 11.28
C ARG A 134 19.82 -31.22 12.57
N GLU A 135 20.00 -32.49 12.93
CA GLU A 135 20.79 -32.90 14.09
C GLU A 135 22.29 -32.55 14.02
N GLU A 136 22.82 -32.31 12.82
CA GLU A 136 24.23 -31.95 12.56
C GLU A 136 24.45 -30.43 12.52
N GLN A 137 23.37 -29.64 12.55
CA GLN A 137 23.43 -28.18 12.40
C GLN A 137 24.26 -27.53 13.52
N GLU A 138 24.11 -27.99 14.75
CA GLU A 138 24.80 -27.40 15.90
C GLU A 138 26.32 -27.64 15.84
N SER A 139 26.76 -28.83 15.44
CA SER A 139 28.20 -29.12 15.30
C SER A 139 28.81 -28.33 14.14
N HIS A 140 28.14 -28.28 12.99
CA HIS A 140 28.57 -27.45 11.87
C HIS A 140 28.72 -25.97 12.26
N ASN A 141 27.73 -25.41 12.97
CA ASN A 141 27.75 -24.02 13.43
C ASN A 141 28.95 -23.72 14.34
N LYS A 142 29.29 -24.65 15.24
CA LYS A 142 30.46 -24.53 16.12
C LYS A 142 31.77 -24.60 15.33
N GLU A 143 31.88 -25.55 14.41
CA GLU A 143 33.08 -25.77 13.60
C GLU A 143 33.31 -24.66 12.55
N SER A 144 32.23 -24.02 12.07
CA SER A 144 32.27 -23.03 10.99
C SER A 144 32.08 -21.59 11.48
N MET A 145 32.20 -21.33 12.79
CA MET A 145 31.93 -20.02 13.40
C MET A 145 32.76 -18.88 12.78
N GLU A 146 34.05 -19.12 12.52
CA GLU A 146 34.92 -18.11 11.91
C GLU A 146 34.46 -17.72 10.50
N VAL A 147 34.11 -18.71 9.69
CA VAL A 147 33.57 -18.50 8.34
C VAL A 147 32.23 -17.75 8.40
N HIS A 148 31.34 -18.15 9.30
CA HIS A 148 30.05 -17.48 9.48
C HIS A 148 30.22 -16.02 9.91
N LEU A 149 31.18 -15.72 10.79
CA LEU A 149 31.47 -14.35 11.21
C LEU A 149 32.04 -13.49 10.07
N GLN A 150 32.91 -14.06 9.23
CA GLN A 150 33.44 -13.36 8.05
C GLN A 150 32.33 -13.04 7.03
N LEU A 151 31.41 -13.99 6.80
CA LEU A 151 30.28 -13.79 5.90
C LEU A 151 29.32 -12.71 6.43
N THR A 152 29.01 -12.73 7.73
CA THR A 152 28.14 -11.71 8.33
C THR A 152 28.78 -10.33 8.34
N ASP A 153 30.09 -10.23 8.63
CA ASP A 153 30.82 -8.96 8.56
C ASP A 153 30.84 -8.41 7.13
N GLY A 154 31.14 -9.25 6.13
CA GLY A 154 31.10 -8.85 4.72
C GLY A 154 29.72 -8.32 4.31
N ARG A 155 28.64 -8.99 4.74
CA ARG A 155 27.27 -8.53 4.47
C ARG A 155 26.95 -7.21 5.20
N LEU A 156 27.47 -7.03 6.41
CA LEU A 156 27.29 -5.82 7.20
C LEU A 156 27.99 -4.63 6.54
N GLN A 157 29.23 -4.79 6.07
CA GLN A 157 29.98 -3.74 5.36
C GLN A 157 29.28 -3.33 4.07
N MET A 158 28.85 -4.30 3.24
CA MET A 158 28.08 -3.99 2.03
C MET A 158 26.78 -3.21 2.32
N THR A 159 26.10 -3.54 3.43
CA THR A 159 24.88 -2.85 3.83
C THR A 159 25.18 -1.42 4.27
N LYS A 160 26.28 -1.22 5.00
CA LYS A 160 26.76 0.10 5.42
C LYS A 160 27.12 1.00 4.23
N GLU A 161 27.82 0.46 3.23
CA GLU A 161 28.16 1.18 1.99
C GLU A 161 26.90 1.63 1.24
N LYS A 162 25.93 0.72 1.04
CA LYS A 162 24.66 1.07 0.40
C LYS A 162 23.86 2.11 1.17
N LEU A 163 23.86 2.03 2.50
CA LEU A 163 23.18 3.01 3.35
C LEU A 163 23.82 4.40 3.24
N GLN A 164 25.16 4.45 3.18
CA GLN A 164 25.89 5.68 2.96
C GLN A 164 25.57 6.29 1.59
N GLU A 165 25.62 5.50 0.52
CA GLU A 165 25.29 5.94 -0.85
C GLU A 165 23.84 6.49 -0.94
N ALA A 166 22.89 5.79 -0.32
CA ALA A 166 21.50 6.26 -0.25
C ALA A 166 21.37 7.59 0.50
N THR A 167 22.12 7.76 1.60
CA THR A 167 22.12 8.99 2.41
C THR A 167 22.71 10.17 1.63
N GLU A 168 23.82 9.95 0.92
CA GLU A 168 24.44 10.96 0.04
C GLU A 168 23.50 11.36 -1.10
N THR A 169 22.82 10.38 -1.70
CA THR A 169 21.83 10.60 -2.76
C THR A 169 20.65 11.44 -2.24
N ILE A 170 20.11 11.10 -1.07
CA ILE A 170 19.03 11.86 -0.44
C ILE A 170 19.46 13.30 -0.17
N LYS A 171 20.67 13.51 0.33
CA LYS A 171 21.21 14.85 0.60
C LYS A 171 21.31 15.67 -0.70
N SER A 172 21.84 15.09 -1.78
CA SER A 172 21.93 15.73 -3.10
C SER A 172 20.55 16.10 -3.66
N LEU A 173 19.59 15.17 -3.61
CA LEU A 173 18.23 15.41 -4.08
C LEU A 173 17.54 16.51 -3.29
N LYS A 174 17.74 16.54 -1.97
CA LYS A 174 17.21 17.60 -1.10
C LYS A 174 17.78 18.97 -1.49
N THR A 175 19.09 19.08 -1.68
CA THR A 175 19.72 20.33 -2.14
C THR A 175 19.21 20.75 -3.52
N THR A 176 19.05 19.82 -4.45
CA THR A 176 18.48 20.09 -5.77
C THR A 176 17.04 20.59 -5.69
N LEU A 177 16.23 20.00 -4.80
CA LEU A 177 14.85 20.42 -4.58
C LEU A 177 14.77 21.82 -3.96
N GLU A 178 15.63 22.11 -2.96
CA GLU A 178 15.75 23.44 -2.35
C GLU A 178 16.15 24.50 -3.39
N GLN A 179 17.12 24.20 -4.25
CA GLN A 179 17.54 25.08 -5.35
C GLN A 179 16.42 25.29 -6.38
N LYS A 180 15.71 24.23 -6.78
CA LYS A 180 14.57 24.34 -7.70
C LYS A 180 13.44 25.18 -7.10
N ASN A 181 13.11 24.97 -5.82
CA ASN A 181 12.09 25.75 -5.11
C ASN A 181 12.47 27.23 -4.98
N GLN A 182 13.76 27.55 -4.85
CA GLN A 182 14.22 28.94 -4.80
C GLN A 182 14.17 29.61 -6.18
N LEU A 183 14.45 28.88 -7.25
CA LEU A 183 14.37 29.38 -8.64
C LEU A 183 12.94 29.54 -9.15
N THR A 184 11.97 28.77 -8.63
CA THR A 184 10.56 28.89 -9.04
C THR A 184 9.78 29.97 -8.32
N ALA A 185 10.29 30.57 -7.24
CA ALA A 185 9.46 31.35 -6.32
C ALA A 185 9.88 32.80 -6.08
N SER A 186 10.88 33.38 -6.77
CA SER A 186 11.20 34.81 -6.57
C SER A 186 11.56 35.53 -7.86
N LEU A 187 10.80 36.57 -8.21
CA LEU A 187 10.98 37.41 -9.39
C LEU A 187 11.43 38.80 -8.96
N VAL A 188 12.43 39.37 -9.63
CA VAL A 188 12.91 40.73 -9.32
C VAL A 188 12.51 41.67 -10.44
N PHE A 189 11.84 42.76 -10.07
CA PHE A 189 11.46 43.83 -10.98
C PHE A 189 12.23 45.11 -10.66
N LYS A 190 12.65 45.83 -11.71
CA LYS A 190 13.27 47.14 -11.60
C LYS A 190 12.25 48.23 -11.98
N ILE A 191 12.04 49.18 -11.09
CA ILE A 191 11.35 50.44 -11.39
C ILE A 191 12.44 51.48 -11.63
N SER A 192 12.48 52.06 -12.82
CA SER A 192 13.41 53.15 -13.15
C SER A 192 12.65 54.47 -13.24
N GLN A 193 13.35 55.58 -13.10
CA GLN A 193 12.75 56.93 -13.14
C GLN A 193 11.69 57.12 -12.05
N PHE A 194 11.97 56.62 -10.84
CA PHE A 194 11.01 56.62 -9.74
C PHE A 194 10.61 58.04 -9.33
N THR A 195 11.57 58.98 -9.34
CA THR A 195 11.32 60.39 -9.02
C THR A 195 10.28 61.00 -9.94
N ASN A 196 10.41 60.79 -11.26
CA ASN A 196 9.43 61.26 -12.24
C ASN A 196 8.05 60.62 -12.00
N LYS A 197 8.00 59.30 -11.81
CA LYS A 197 6.75 58.57 -11.50
C LYS A 197 6.06 59.11 -10.27
N LYS A 198 6.82 59.49 -9.25
CA LYS A 198 6.29 60.09 -8.02
C LYS A 198 5.73 61.50 -8.26
N GLU A 199 6.41 62.32 -9.06
CA GLU A 199 5.97 63.68 -9.40
C GLU A 199 4.71 63.69 -10.26
N GLU A 200 4.61 62.77 -11.23
CA GLU A 200 3.45 62.64 -12.12
C GLU A 200 2.32 61.77 -11.54
N ASP A 201 2.53 61.21 -10.35
CA ASP A 201 1.65 60.20 -9.73
C ASP A 201 1.35 59.00 -10.66
N GLU A 202 2.35 58.62 -11.45
CA GLU A 202 2.27 57.55 -12.45
C GLU A 202 2.42 56.17 -11.78
N LYS A 203 1.33 55.39 -11.82
CA LYS A 203 1.31 54.00 -11.33
C LYS A 203 2.22 53.13 -12.20
N TRP A 204 3.06 52.32 -11.56
CA TRP A 204 3.90 51.34 -12.25
C TRP A 204 3.29 49.93 -12.18
N TYR A 205 3.36 49.19 -13.27
CA TYR A 205 2.87 47.80 -13.36
C TYR A 205 3.99 46.86 -13.80
N SER A 206 4.10 45.71 -13.14
CA SER A 206 5.00 44.63 -13.59
C SER A 206 4.41 43.91 -14.79
N PRO A 207 5.26 43.30 -15.64
CA PRO A 207 4.80 42.25 -16.55
C PRO A 207 4.01 41.18 -15.78
N GLY A 208 3.06 40.54 -16.45
CA GLY A 208 2.35 39.40 -15.87
C GLY A 208 3.31 38.23 -15.60
N PHE A 209 3.22 37.66 -14.41
CA PHE A 209 4.07 36.55 -13.97
C PHE A 209 3.25 35.43 -13.34
N TYR A 210 3.83 34.22 -13.33
CA TYR A 210 3.16 33.04 -12.79
C TYR A 210 3.67 32.70 -11.39
N THR A 211 2.80 32.20 -10.53
CA THR A 211 3.16 31.76 -9.16
C THR A 211 4.10 30.55 -9.13
N SER A 212 4.04 29.74 -10.18
CA SER A 212 4.87 28.56 -10.43
C SER A 212 4.70 28.17 -11.92
N PRO A 213 5.54 27.28 -12.48
CA PRO A 213 5.20 26.64 -13.75
C PRO A 213 3.80 26.01 -13.67
N GLY A 214 2.89 26.39 -14.57
CA GLY A 214 1.50 25.94 -14.54
C GLY A 214 0.60 26.59 -13.47
N GLY A 215 1.07 27.63 -12.78
CA GLY A 215 0.35 28.29 -11.68
C GLY A 215 -0.57 29.45 -12.11
N TYR A 216 -1.03 30.23 -11.14
CA TYR A 216 -1.86 31.42 -11.37
C TYR A 216 -1.03 32.54 -12.01
N LYS A 217 -1.64 33.33 -12.88
CA LYS A 217 -1.02 34.53 -13.45
C LYS A 217 -1.40 35.77 -12.63
N MET A 218 -0.45 36.65 -12.37
CA MET A 218 -0.65 37.88 -11.59
C MET A 218 0.29 39.01 -12.04
N SER A 219 0.01 40.24 -11.60
CA SER A 219 0.85 41.41 -11.80
C SER A 219 0.97 42.19 -10.49
N LEU A 220 2.11 42.84 -10.29
CA LEU A 220 2.39 43.77 -9.21
C LEU A 220 2.16 45.19 -9.72
N SER A 221 1.33 45.97 -9.01
CA SER A 221 1.20 47.41 -9.22
C SER A 221 1.80 48.18 -8.04
N VAL A 222 2.60 49.20 -8.34
CA VAL A 222 3.25 50.06 -7.36
C VAL A 222 2.78 51.49 -7.58
N TYR A 223 2.22 52.06 -6.52
CA TYR A 223 1.72 53.42 -6.52
C TYR A 223 2.78 54.25 -5.81
N PRO A 224 3.42 55.20 -6.52
CA PRO A 224 4.44 56.04 -5.91
C PRO A 224 3.92 56.81 -4.71
N ASN A 225 2.65 57.19 -4.73
CA ASN A 225 1.98 57.94 -3.67
C ASN A 225 0.75 57.15 -3.14
N GLU A 226 0.43 57.32 -1.86
CA GLU A 226 -0.75 56.71 -1.23
C GLU A 226 -2.04 57.24 -1.87
N ASP A 227 -2.99 56.33 -2.15
CA ASP A 227 -4.36 56.63 -2.58
C ASP A 227 -5.20 57.02 -1.34
N GLY A 228 -4.84 58.14 -0.71
CA GLY A 228 -5.39 58.60 0.56
C GLY A 228 -6.29 59.83 0.40
N ASP A 229 -7.50 59.76 0.96
CA ASP A 229 -8.49 60.86 0.99
C ASP A 229 -8.00 62.15 1.69
N ASP A 230 -6.87 62.11 2.40
CA ASP A 230 -6.35 63.22 3.22
C ASP A 230 -5.39 64.17 2.48
N GLY A 231 -5.13 63.92 1.19
CA GLY A 231 -4.28 64.75 0.33
C GLY A 231 -2.80 64.77 0.74
N LYS A 232 -2.34 63.89 1.64
CA LYS A 232 -0.94 63.78 2.06
C LYS A 232 -0.34 62.45 1.60
N THR A 233 0.36 62.50 0.48
CA THR A 233 1.04 61.33 -0.09
C THR A 233 2.33 61.02 0.69
N THR A 234 2.26 60.07 1.62
CA THR A 234 3.37 59.78 2.54
C THR A 234 3.97 58.39 2.39
N TYR A 235 3.31 57.50 1.67
CA TYR A 235 3.71 56.11 1.49
C TYR A 235 3.69 55.70 0.02
N ILE A 236 4.55 54.74 -0.31
CA ILE A 236 4.42 53.91 -1.49
C ILE A 236 3.47 52.75 -1.15
N SER A 237 2.56 52.45 -2.07
CA SER A 237 1.63 51.32 -1.95
C SER A 237 1.99 50.22 -2.95
N CYS A 238 1.70 48.97 -2.60
CA CYS A 238 1.93 47.82 -3.46
C CYS A 238 0.70 46.91 -3.47
N TYR A 239 0.20 46.57 -4.65
CA TYR A 239 -0.96 45.68 -4.82
C TYR A 239 -0.67 44.56 -5.81
N ILE A 240 -1.35 43.44 -5.63
CA ILE A 240 -1.32 42.29 -6.52
C ILE A 240 -2.69 42.18 -7.18
N SER A 241 -2.67 42.04 -8.50
CA SER A 241 -3.85 41.76 -9.32
C SER A 241 -3.72 40.38 -9.93
N LEU A 242 -4.75 39.57 -9.82
CA LEU A 242 -4.85 38.32 -10.58
C LEU A 242 -5.13 38.64 -12.07
N MET A 243 -4.65 37.78 -12.94
CA MET A 243 -4.79 37.90 -14.40
C MET A 243 -5.34 36.60 -14.97
N ALA A 244 -6.04 36.69 -16.10
CA ALA A 244 -6.43 35.51 -16.85
C ALA A 244 -5.18 34.69 -17.24
N GLY A 245 -5.10 33.48 -16.71
CA GLY A 245 -4.00 32.55 -16.91
C GLY A 245 -4.37 31.41 -17.86
N GLU A 246 -3.37 30.90 -18.57
CA GLU A 246 -3.51 29.73 -19.47
C GLU A 246 -3.93 28.45 -18.71
N TYR A 247 -3.66 28.39 -17.40
CA TYR A 247 -3.88 27.22 -16.56
C TYR A 247 -5.13 27.34 -15.68
N ASP A 248 -5.91 28.41 -15.80
CA ASP A 248 -6.99 28.72 -14.86
C ASP A 248 -8.07 27.63 -14.79
N ASP A 249 -8.25 26.83 -15.84
CA ASP A 249 -9.21 25.72 -15.88
C ASP A 249 -8.83 24.53 -14.98
N ILE A 250 -7.53 24.34 -14.72
CA ILE A 250 -7.00 23.25 -13.91
C ILE A 250 -6.68 23.66 -12.46
N LEU A 251 -6.74 24.95 -12.17
CA LEU A 251 -6.47 25.53 -10.87
C LEU A 251 -7.76 25.62 -10.01
N GLU A 252 -7.59 25.57 -8.69
CA GLU A 252 -8.68 25.80 -7.74
C GLU A 252 -8.95 27.30 -7.58
N TRP A 253 -10.20 27.66 -7.37
CA TRP A 253 -10.64 29.04 -7.16
C TRP A 253 -11.61 29.10 -5.98
N PRO A 254 -11.62 30.17 -5.19
CA PRO A 254 -10.78 31.37 -5.29
C PRO A 254 -9.29 31.12 -4.95
N PHE A 255 -8.41 32.01 -5.40
CA PHE A 255 -6.98 31.94 -5.09
C PHE A 255 -6.75 32.04 -3.58
N GLN A 256 -5.94 31.13 -3.05
CA GLN A 256 -5.46 31.16 -1.66
C GLN A 256 -3.94 31.02 -1.62
N GLY A 257 -3.31 31.90 -0.85
CA GLY A 257 -1.86 31.90 -0.68
C GLY A 257 -1.31 33.19 -0.06
N GLU A 258 0.02 33.27 0.00
CA GLU A 258 0.73 34.46 0.48
C GLU A 258 1.65 34.99 -0.62
N VAL A 259 1.56 36.29 -0.89
CA VAL A 259 2.50 37.01 -1.77
C VAL A 259 3.41 37.87 -0.89
N THR A 260 4.71 37.62 -0.97
CA THR A 260 5.74 38.41 -0.29
C THR A 260 6.34 39.40 -1.29
N ILE A 261 6.36 40.67 -0.92
CA ILE A 261 7.03 41.74 -1.65
C ILE A 261 8.20 42.23 -0.79
N GLU A 262 9.39 42.26 -1.37
CA GLU A 262 10.60 42.76 -0.73
C GLU A 262 11.19 43.91 -1.55
N LEU A 263 11.28 45.10 -0.96
CA LEU A 263 12.07 46.19 -1.53
C LEU A 263 13.54 45.98 -1.16
N LEU A 264 14.34 45.74 -2.18
CA LEU A 264 15.71 45.29 -2.02
C LEU A 264 16.61 46.45 -1.60
N ASN A 265 17.24 46.29 -0.44
CA ASN A 265 18.42 47.07 -0.08
C ASN A 265 19.56 46.82 -1.09
N GLN A 266 20.11 47.89 -1.66
CA GLN A 266 21.15 47.83 -2.68
C GLN A 266 22.59 47.89 -2.11
N LEU A 267 22.77 47.86 -0.77
CA LEU A 267 24.08 47.85 -0.08
C LEU A 267 24.66 46.45 0.18
N GLU A 268 24.26 45.44 -0.61
CA GLU A 268 24.68 44.02 -0.49
C GLU A 268 24.40 43.32 0.86
N ASP A 269 23.80 44.01 1.83
CA ASP A 269 23.25 43.37 3.02
C ASP A 269 21.86 42.77 2.76
N ARG A 270 21.43 41.83 3.61
CA ARG A 270 20.15 41.13 3.46
C ARG A 270 18.97 41.88 4.10
N ASN A 271 19.13 43.15 4.50
CA ASN A 271 18.11 43.92 5.21
C ASN A 271 17.10 44.54 4.23
N HIS A 272 16.39 43.70 3.48
CA HIS A 272 15.32 44.16 2.59
C HIS A 272 14.06 44.53 3.38
N LYS A 273 13.32 45.54 2.91
CA LYS A 273 12.01 45.88 3.48
C LYS A 273 10.97 44.91 2.97
N LYS A 274 10.37 44.13 3.87
CA LYS A 274 9.41 43.06 3.52
C LYS A 274 7.97 43.44 3.86
N GLY A 275 7.05 43.14 2.96
CA GLY A 275 5.61 43.17 3.16
C GLY A 275 4.96 41.89 2.66
N VAL A 276 4.04 41.33 3.45
CA VAL A 276 3.30 40.11 3.09
C VAL A 276 1.85 40.46 2.85
N ILE A 277 1.32 40.06 1.69
CA ILE A 277 -0.09 40.16 1.29
C ILE A 277 -0.68 38.75 1.38
N ARG A 278 -1.74 38.59 2.18
CA ARG A 278 -2.43 37.32 2.36
C ARG A 278 -3.70 37.30 1.54
N PHE A 279 -3.90 36.21 0.83
CA PHE A 279 -5.15 35.87 0.15
C PHE A 279 -5.78 34.71 0.90
N ASP A 280 -6.75 35.03 1.74
CA ASP A 280 -7.46 34.11 2.63
C ASP A 280 -8.97 34.43 2.65
N ASP A 281 -9.71 33.81 3.56
CA ASP A 281 -11.16 33.99 3.67
C ASP A 281 -11.56 35.43 4.02
N SER A 282 -10.65 36.24 4.56
CA SER A 282 -10.90 37.66 4.87
C SER A 282 -10.69 38.58 3.66
N THR A 283 -10.08 38.07 2.58
CA THR A 283 -9.85 38.84 1.35
C THR A 283 -11.15 38.96 0.55
N PRO A 284 -11.53 40.17 0.08
CA PRO A 284 -12.70 40.36 -0.78
C PRO A 284 -12.70 39.41 -1.99
N ASP A 285 -13.86 38.82 -2.30
CA ASP A 285 -13.97 37.77 -3.32
C ASP A 285 -13.55 38.26 -4.71
N ASP A 286 -13.89 39.49 -5.05
CA ASP A 286 -13.52 40.16 -6.30
C ASP A 286 -12.01 40.33 -6.52
N CYS A 287 -11.20 40.21 -5.45
CA CYS A 287 -9.75 40.27 -5.50
C CYS A 287 -9.08 38.88 -5.63
N LYS A 288 -9.83 37.80 -5.42
CA LYS A 288 -9.31 36.41 -5.39
C LYS A 288 -10.04 35.44 -6.32
N GLU A 289 -11.11 35.87 -6.98
CA GLU A 289 -11.86 35.07 -7.96
C GLU A 289 -11.15 34.92 -9.31
N ARG A 290 -11.64 33.96 -10.11
CA ARG A 290 -11.13 33.69 -11.45
C ARG A 290 -11.38 34.89 -12.37
N VAL A 291 -10.34 35.33 -13.06
CA VAL A 291 -10.43 36.41 -14.05
C VAL A 291 -10.80 35.83 -15.41
N GLY A 292 -11.87 36.35 -16.03
CA GLY A 292 -12.34 35.89 -17.33
C GLY A 292 -11.43 36.32 -18.49
N GLU A 293 -11.05 37.59 -18.53
CA GLU A 293 -10.13 38.16 -19.54
C GLU A 293 -9.28 39.27 -18.93
N GLY A 294 -8.02 39.39 -19.37
CA GLY A 294 -7.15 40.51 -19.01
C GLY A 294 -6.69 40.54 -17.55
N LEU A 295 -6.77 41.72 -16.93
CA LEU A 295 -6.41 42.00 -15.54
C LEU A 295 -7.69 42.10 -14.69
N SER A 296 -7.68 41.59 -13.46
CA SER A 296 -8.79 41.83 -12.52
C SER A 296 -9.02 43.34 -12.35
N SER A 297 -10.29 43.75 -12.28
CA SER A 297 -10.68 45.12 -11.96
C SER A 297 -10.29 45.52 -10.53
N ASN A 298 -10.07 44.54 -9.65
CA ASN A 298 -9.74 44.77 -8.25
C ASN A 298 -8.38 44.18 -7.89
N SER A 299 -7.69 44.84 -6.96
CA SER A 299 -6.34 44.50 -6.53
C SER A 299 -6.26 44.43 -5.02
N TRP A 300 -5.47 43.51 -4.48
CA TRP A 300 -5.29 43.35 -3.04
C TRP A 300 -3.84 43.60 -2.63
N GLY A 301 -3.62 44.34 -1.55
CA GLY A 301 -2.28 44.85 -1.29
C GLY A 301 -2.05 45.54 0.04
N ARG A 302 -0.94 46.27 0.08
CA ARG A 302 -0.51 47.08 1.22
C ARG A 302 -0.51 48.55 0.83
N PRO A 303 -1.50 49.35 1.29
CA PRO A 303 -1.55 50.79 1.03
C PRO A 303 -0.42 51.58 1.75
N LYS A 304 0.20 51.00 2.78
CA LYS A 304 1.30 51.62 3.53
C LYS A 304 2.50 50.68 3.58
N PHE A 305 3.12 50.45 2.42
CA PHE A 305 4.24 49.49 2.31
C PHE A 305 5.56 50.07 2.85
N ILE A 306 5.94 51.27 2.38
CA ILE A 306 7.10 52.02 2.90
C ILE A 306 6.82 53.52 2.84
N SER A 307 7.24 54.28 3.85
CA SER A 307 7.08 55.73 3.84
C SER A 307 8.15 56.40 2.96
N HIS A 308 7.83 57.52 2.32
CA HIS A 308 8.83 58.31 1.60
C HIS A 308 9.99 58.72 2.48
N LYS A 309 9.70 59.08 3.74
CA LYS A 309 10.74 59.42 4.73
C LYS A 309 11.70 58.26 4.98
N GLU A 310 11.22 57.02 4.99
CA GLU A 310 12.06 55.82 5.15
C GLU A 310 12.82 55.49 3.86
N LEU A 311 12.23 55.76 2.69
CA LEU A 311 12.89 55.58 1.39
C LEU A 311 14.06 56.55 1.18
N ASP A 312 13.85 57.83 1.54
CA ASP A 312 14.78 58.94 1.29
C ASP A 312 15.85 59.07 2.39
N GLN A 313 15.79 58.27 3.46
CA GLN A 313 16.77 58.25 4.53
C GLN A 313 18.08 57.64 4.05
N HIS A 314 18.95 58.48 3.47
CA HIS A 314 20.35 58.18 3.23
C HIS A 314 21.21 58.88 4.30
N ASN A 315 21.11 58.43 5.54
CA ASN A 315 22.01 58.92 6.59
C ASN A 315 23.27 58.07 6.62
N SER A 316 24.43 58.66 6.92
CA SER A 316 25.71 57.94 7.07
C SER A 316 25.73 56.86 8.18
N PHE A 317 24.60 56.64 8.86
CA PHE A 317 24.34 55.65 9.89
C PHE A 317 23.20 54.68 9.56
N SER A 318 22.44 54.87 8.46
CA SER A 318 21.39 53.94 8.03
C SER A 318 22.01 52.87 7.13
N HIS A 319 21.95 51.61 7.57
CA HIS A 319 22.50 50.46 6.84
C HIS A 319 21.69 50.08 5.58
N PHE A 320 20.92 51.00 4.99
CA PHE A 320 20.06 50.70 3.84
C PHE A 320 20.10 51.79 2.76
N GLN A 321 20.00 51.34 1.50
CA GLN A 321 19.85 52.17 0.30
C GLN A 321 18.84 51.49 -0.64
N TYR A 322 17.57 51.87 -0.52
CA TYR A 322 16.50 51.31 -1.36
C TYR A 322 16.42 51.99 -2.73
N LEU A 323 16.51 53.32 -2.77
CA LEU A 323 16.56 54.13 -3.98
C LEU A 323 18.02 54.44 -4.35
N LYS A 324 18.45 53.99 -5.53
CA LYS A 324 19.79 54.24 -6.09
C LYS A 324 19.66 54.42 -7.59
N ASP A 325 20.36 55.41 -8.14
CA ASP A 325 20.32 55.74 -9.57
C ASP A 325 18.88 55.88 -10.10
N ASP A 326 18.05 56.57 -9.31
CA ASP A 326 16.61 56.77 -9.54
C ASP A 326 15.84 55.47 -9.83
N SER A 327 16.28 54.37 -9.20
CA SER A 327 15.74 53.03 -9.41
C SER A 327 15.46 52.30 -8.10
N LEU A 328 14.33 51.57 -8.09
CA LEU A 328 13.93 50.64 -7.04
C LEU A 328 13.96 49.20 -7.57
N TYR A 329 14.28 48.25 -6.72
CA TYR A 329 14.18 46.82 -7.04
C TYR A 329 13.21 46.13 -6.08
N LEU A 330 12.19 45.48 -6.62
CA LEU A 330 11.18 44.75 -5.86
C LEU A 330 11.27 43.27 -6.20
N ARG A 331 11.47 42.43 -5.18
CA ARG A 331 11.40 40.98 -5.29
C ARG A 331 10.03 40.50 -4.86
N VAL A 332 9.37 39.73 -5.71
CA VAL A 332 8.06 39.13 -5.44
C VAL A 332 8.21 37.63 -5.33
N SER A 333 7.68 37.06 -4.25
CA SER A 333 7.67 35.63 -4.01
C SER A 333 6.28 35.14 -3.62
N VAL A 334 5.82 34.03 -4.21
CA VAL A 334 4.46 33.53 -3.98
C VAL A 334 4.48 32.14 -3.37
N LYS A 335 3.68 31.95 -2.33
CA LYS A 335 3.41 30.66 -1.71
C LYS A 335 1.92 30.34 -1.86
N VAL A 336 1.60 29.49 -2.82
CA VAL A 336 0.24 29.04 -3.09
C VAL A 336 -0.17 27.97 -2.06
N THR A 337 -1.37 28.10 -1.48
CA THR A 337 -1.95 27.08 -0.58
C THR A 337 -3.10 26.30 -1.22
N SER A 338 -3.72 26.87 -2.25
CA SER A 338 -4.68 26.19 -3.14
C SER A 338 -4.00 25.09 -3.97
N ARG A 339 -4.64 23.92 -4.13
CA ARG A 339 -4.05 22.77 -4.85
C ARG A 339 -4.59 22.73 -6.29
N ALA A 340 -3.91 21.98 -7.16
CA ALA A 340 -4.51 21.62 -8.45
C ALA A 340 -5.72 20.69 -8.21
N LYS A 341 -6.77 20.81 -9.04
CA LYS A 341 -8.01 20.04 -8.88
C LYS A 341 -7.71 18.54 -8.73
N SER A 342 -8.24 17.93 -7.67
CA SER A 342 -7.91 16.57 -7.23
C SER A 342 -8.11 15.47 -8.29
N TRP A 343 -9.04 15.65 -9.23
CA TRP A 343 -9.35 14.67 -10.29
C TRP A 343 -8.24 14.53 -11.35
N LEU A 344 -7.29 15.47 -11.44
CA LEU A 344 -6.12 15.37 -12.33
C LEU A 344 -5.04 14.42 -11.80
N ASN A 345 -5.08 14.07 -10.51
CA ASN A 345 -4.07 13.22 -9.85
C ASN A 345 -4.51 11.76 -9.67
N CYS A 346 -5.66 11.37 -10.20
CA CYS A 346 -6.10 9.97 -10.22
C CYS A 346 -5.21 9.18 -11.19
N LYS A 347 -4.18 8.52 -10.67
CA LYS A 347 -3.51 7.44 -11.39
C LYS A 347 -4.43 6.21 -11.37
N ASN A 348 -4.89 5.77 -12.54
CA ASN A 348 -5.51 4.46 -12.71
C ASN A 348 -4.56 3.33 -12.33
#